data_AF-A0A661Q0X4-F1
#
_entry.id   AF-A0A661Q0X4-F1
#
_cell.length_a   1.000
_cell.length_b   1.000
_cell.length_c   1.000
_cell.angle_alpha   90.00
_cell.angle_beta   90.00
_cell.angle_gamma   90.00
#
_symmetry.space_group_name_H-M   'P 1'
#
loop_
_entity.id
_entity.type
_entity.pdbx_description
1 polymer ?
#
loop_
_entity_poly.entity_id
_entity_poly.type
_entity_poly.pdbx_seq_one_letter_code
_entity_poly.pdbx_strand_id
1 'polypeptide(L)' 'MKKKTQQSEPSPYISPMELVDRWRCARSSIDRIARRAGMKRLYLGEGRNGIVRYLRKEVEAYEQSRLI' A
#
# COMPACT_ATOMS: atom_id res chain seq x y z
N MET A 1 -26.59 7.54 -18.31
CA MET A 1 -25.87 8.67 -17.69
C MET A 1 -24.42 8.27 -17.45
N LYS A 2 -23.45 8.83 -18.20
CA LYS A 2 -22.03 8.52 -18.00
C LYS A 2 -21.52 9.37 -16.82
N LYS A 3 -21.17 8.74 -15.69
CA LYS A 3 -20.59 9.43 -14.53
C LYS A 3 -19.23 10.00 -14.97
N LYS A 4 -19.08 11.33 -14.89
CA LYS A 4 -17.78 12.00 -15.03
C LYS A 4 -16.87 11.44 -13.94
N THR A 5 -15.79 10.79 -14.33
CA THR A 5 -14.75 10.32 -13.41
C THR A 5 -14.09 11.55 -12.80
N GLN A 6 -14.57 11.98 -11.63
CA GLN A 6 -13.81 12.89 -10.78
C GLN A 6 -12.47 12.20 -10.53
N GLN A 7 -11.38 12.79 -11.01
CA GLN A 7 -10.04 12.47 -10.56
C GLN A 7 -9.94 12.90 -9.09
N SER A 8 -10.56 12.12 -8.20
CA SER A 8 -10.36 12.22 -6.77
C SER A 8 -8.91 11.88 -6.49
N GLU A 9 -8.23 12.75 -5.74
CA GLU A 9 -6.85 12.49 -5.34
C GLU A 9 -6.71 11.09 -4.74
N PRO A 10 -5.62 10.37 -5.07
CA PRO A 10 -5.43 9.02 -4.58
C PRO A 10 -5.42 9.01 -3.05
N SER A 11 -6.09 8.01 -2.45
CA SER A 11 -6.14 7.85 -1.00
C SER A 11 -4.72 7.92 -0.40
N PRO A 12 -4.51 8.58 0.75
CA PRO A 12 -3.20 8.61 1.42
C PRO A 12 -2.74 7.23 1.90
N TYR A 13 -3.61 6.23 1.81
CA TYR A 13 -3.34 4.85 2.15
C TYR A 13 -3.33 3.96 0.92
N ILE A 14 -2.52 2.91 0.97
CA ILE A 14 -2.43 1.84 -0.02
C ILE A 14 -2.77 0.51 0.66
N SER A 15 -3.57 -0.33 0.00
CA SER A 15 -3.81 -1.70 0.45
C SER A 15 -2.65 -2.65 0.10
N PRO A 16 -2.47 -3.75 0.85
CA PRO A 16 -1.56 -4.82 0.44
C PRO A 16 -1.87 -5.37 -0.95
N MET A 17 -3.14 -5.46 -1.35
CA MET A 17 -3.51 -6.00 -2.67
C MET A 17 -3.11 -5.05 -3.81
N GLU A 18 -3.26 -3.74 -3.63
CA GLU A 18 -2.70 -2.76 -4.59
C GLU A 18 -1.19 -2.95 -4.76
N LEU A 19 -0.45 -3.23 -3.68
CA LEU A 19 0.99 -3.50 -3.76
C LEU A 19 1.30 -4.85 -4.40
N VAL A 20 0.44 -5.87 -4.23
CA VAL A 20 0.60 -7.16 -4.90
C VAL A 20 0.56 -6.96 -6.40
N ASP A 21 -0.43 -6.20 -6.88
CA ASP A 21 -0.59 -5.92 -8.31
C ASP A 21 0.54 -5.03 -8.83
N ARG A 22 0.90 -3.98 -8.08
CA ARG A 22 1.93 -3.01 -8.48
C ARG A 22 3.33 -3.62 -8.51
N TRP A 23 3.73 -4.37 -7.48
CA TRP A 23 5.07 -4.94 -7.36
C TRP A 23 5.16 -6.37 -7.90
N ARG A 24 4.03 -6.97 -8.30
CA ARG A 24 3.92 -8.35 -8.80
C ARG A 24 4.56 -9.36 -7.84
N CYS A 25 4.26 -9.24 -6.56
CA CYS A 25 4.80 -10.12 -5.53
C CYS A 25 3.74 -10.53 -4.50
N ALA A 26 4.01 -11.62 -3.78
CA ALA A 26 3.08 -12.12 -2.77
C ALA A 26 2.88 -11.12 -1.61
N ARG A 27 1.69 -11.15 -1.00
CA ARG A 27 1.35 -10.34 0.18
C ARG A 27 2.36 -10.49 1.34
N SER A 28 2.87 -11.71 1.55
CA SER A 28 3.89 -11.97 2.58
C SER A 28 5.24 -11.29 2.25
N SER A 29 5.57 -11.14 0.97
CA SER A 29 6.74 -10.37 0.54
C SER A 29 6.56 -8.88 0.83
N ILE A 30 5.37 -8.33 0.60
CA ILE A 30 5.06 -6.94 0.93
C ILE A 30 5.22 -6.67 2.43
N ASP A 31 4.66 -7.52 3.29
CA ASP A 31 4.82 -7.32 4.75
C ASP A 31 6.29 -7.42 5.17
N ARG A 32 7.07 -8.32 4.57
CA ARG A 32 8.51 -8.43 4.82
C ARG A 32 9.26 -7.17 4.36
N ILE A 33 8.95 -6.66 3.18
CA ILE A 33 9.54 -5.42 2.64
C ILE A 33 9.18 -4.25 3.56
N ALA A 34 7.90 -4.08 3.90
CA ALA A 34 7.44 -3.00 4.77
C ALA A 34 8.13 -3.02 6.14
N ARG A 35 8.30 -4.21 6.75
CA ARG A 35 9.06 -4.36 7.99
C ARG A 35 10.53 -3.97 7.83
N ARG A 36 11.19 -4.41 6.76
CA ARG A 36 12.62 -4.13 6.50
C ARG A 36 12.88 -2.66 6.14
N ALA A 37 11.96 -2.04 5.41
CA ALA A 37 12.04 -0.65 4.98
C ALA A 37 11.53 0.33 6.04
N GLY A 38 11.00 -0.15 7.18
CA GLY A 38 10.47 0.70 8.25
C GLY A 38 9.17 1.42 7.89
N MET A 39 8.38 0.91 6.94
CA MET A 39 7.11 1.51 6.54
C MET A 39 6.07 1.40 7.65
N LYS A 40 5.28 2.46 7.84
CA LYS A 40 4.17 2.49 8.78
C LYS A 40 3.04 1.59 8.29
N ARG A 41 2.61 0.72 9.21
CA ARG A 41 1.48 -0.21 9.03
C ARG A 41 0.33 0.26 9.90
N LEU A 42 -0.76 0.66 9.27
CA LEU A 42 -2.01 0.99 9.94
C LEU A 42 -2.87 -0.27 9.98
N TYR A 43 -3.19 -0.74 11.19
CA TYR A 43 -4.09 -1.85 11.43
C TYR A 43 -5.48 -1.29 11.72
N LEU A 44 -6.47 -1.69 10.92
CA LEU A 44 -7.86 -1.29 11.05
C LEU A 44 -8.68 -2.52 11.46
N GLY A 45 -9.25 -2.47 12.67
CA GLY A 45 -9.95 -3.59 13.28
C GLY A 45 -9.02 -4.57 14.01
N GLU A 46 -9.62 -5.59 14.61
CA GLU A 46 -8.94 -6.53 15.50
C GLU A 46 -9.02 -7.98 14.99
N GLY A 47 -8.07 -8.81 15.43
CA GLY A 47 -8.05 -10.25 15.15
C GLY A 47 -7.81 -10.62 13.67
N ARG A 48 -8.28 -11.81 13.28
CA ARG A 48 -8.04 -12.42 11.95
C ARG A 48 -8.56 -11.59 10.78
N ASN A 49 -9.57 -10.75 11.02
CA ASN A 49 -10.23 -9.93 10.01
C ASN A 49 -9.69 -8.49 9.94
N GLY A 50 -8.67 -8.16 10.75
CA GLY A 50 -8.01 -6.86 10.71
C GLY A 50 -7.43 -6.55 9.32
N ILE A 51 -7.62 -5.32 8.86
CA ILE A 51 -7.11 -4.84 7.58
C ILE A 51 -5.82 -4.07 7.82
N VAL A 52 -4.78 -4.37 7.03
CA VAL A 52 -3.57 -3.55 6.99
C VAL A 52 -3.67 -2.53 5.87
N ARG A 53 -3.19 -1.31 6.15
CA ARG A 53 -2.94 -0.26 5.17
C ARG A 53 -1.53 0.30 5.36
N TYR A 54 -0.92 0.74 4.26
CA TYR A 54 0.38 1.42 4.25
C TYR A 54 0.22 2.88 3.88
N LEU A 55 1.10 3.76 4.35
CA LEU A 55 1.11 5.15 3.91
C LEU A 55 1.65 5.25 2.47
N ARG A 56 0.85 5.84 1.57
CA ARG A 56 1.21 6.00 0.15
C ARG A 56 2.56 6.70 -0.02
N LYS A 57 2.78 7.80 0.70
CA LYS A 57 4.03 8.57 0.64
C LYS A 57 5.27 7.75 0.98
N GLU A 58 5.16 6.78 1.90
CA GLU A 58 6.31 5.96 2.33
C GLU A 58 6.57 4.83 1.34
N VAL A 59 5.51 4.26 0.77
CA VAL A 59 5.59 3.31 -0.34
C VAL A 59 6.29 3.97 -1.53
N GLU A 60 5.86 5.17 -1.92
CA GLU A 60 6.44 5.91 -3.04
C GLU A 60 7.89 6.30 -2.76
N ALA A 61 8.23 6.76 -1.56
CA ALA A 61 9.62 7.04 -1.18
C ALA A 61 10.51 5.79 -1.27
N TYR A 62 10.00 4.63 -0.85
CA TYR A 62 10.72 3.37 -1.00
C TYR A 62 10.91 2.97 -2.46
N GLU A 63 9.86 3.08 -3.28
CA GLU A 63 9.94 2.83 -4.72
C GLU A 63 11.01 3.71 -5.37
N GLN A 64 11.03 5.02 -5.06
CA GLN A 64 12.05 5.94 -5.57
C GLN A 64 13.46 5.57 -5.11
N SER A 65 13.65 5.15 -3.86
CA SER A 65 14.96 4.68 -3.37
C SER A 65 15.51 3.43 -4.07
N ARG A 66 14.65 2.68 -4.78
CA ARG A 66 14.97 1.43 -5.47
C ARG A 66 15.15 1.61 -6.98
N LEU A 67 14.75 2.75 -7.54
CA LEU A 67 14.87 3.12 -8.96
C LEU A 67 16.28 3.69 -9.28
N ILE A 68 17.33 3.00 -8.86
CA ILE A 68 18.71 3.32 -9.25
C ILE A 68 18.92 2.92 -10.71
#